data_AF-A0A495ZJ60-F1
#
_entry.id   AF-A0A495ZJ60-F1
#
_cell.length_a   1.000
_cell.length_b   1.000
_cell.length_c   1.000
_cell.angle_alpha   90.00
_cell.angle_beta   90.00
_cell.angle_gamma   90.00
#
_symmetry.space_group_name_H-M   'P 1'
#
loop_
_entity.id
_entity.type
_entity.pdbx_description
1 polymer ?
#
loop_
_entity_poly.entity_id
_entity_poly.type
_entity_poly.pdbx_seq_one_letter_code
_entity_poly.pdbx_strand_id
1 'polypeptide(L)' 'MFIIGKALELIGMAFLGAGLYVGCVKPYGLSEGAAMGAEVASLAIGILIFFIGRTIEKR' A
#
# COMPACT_ATOMS: atom_id res chain seq x y z
N MET A 1 10.09 14.01 14.76
CA MET A 1 9.89 13.20 13.54
C MET A 1 9.00 11.96 13.75
N PHE A 2 8.85 11.49 14.99
CA PHE A 2 8.00 10.33 15.34
C PHE A 2 6.57 10.36 14.75
N ILE A 3 5.82 11.47 14.88
CA ILE A 3 4.43 11.56 14.38
C ILE A 3 4.36 11.38 12.86
N ILE A 4 5.30 11.97 12.12
CA ILE A 4 5.36 11.87 10.65
C ILE A 4 5.72 10.45 10.22
N GLY A 5 6.69 9.82 10.91
CA GLY A 5 7.06 8.42 10.67
C GLY A 5 5.88 7.46 10.89
N LYS A 6 5.16 7.61 12.00
CA LYS A 6 3.97 6.81 12.32
C LYS A 6 2.81 7.02 11.36
N ALA A 7 2.58 8.27 10.91
CA ALA A 7 1.58 8.55 9.89
C ALA A 7 1.89 7.84 8.56
N LEU A 8 3.16 7.85 8.13
CA LEU A 8 3.60 7.15 6.93
C LEU A 8 3.52 5.63 7.07
N GLU A 9 3.89 5.06 8.23
CA GLU A 9 3.66 3.63 8.50
C GLU A 9 2.18 3.25 8.32
N LEU A 10 1.27 4.06 8.87
CA LEU A 10 -0.18 3.82 8.79
C LEU A 10 -0.70 3.92 7.34
N ILE A 11 -0.22 4.92 6.58
CA ILE A 11 -0.57 5.08 5.16
C ILE A 11 -0.09 3.88 4.34
N GLY A 12 1.13 3.39 4.61
CA GLY A 12 1.66 2.20 3.97
C GLY A 12 0.78 0.97 4.22
N MET A 13 0.34 0.76 5.47
CA MET A 13 -0.60 -0.33 5.80
C MET A 13 -1.96 -0.18 5.11
N ALA A 14 -2.48 1.04 5.00
CA ALA A 14 -3.73 1.29 4.30
C ALA A 14 -3.64 0.93 2.81
N PHE A 15 -2.51 1.23 2.17
CA PHE A 15 -2.24 0.84 0.77
C PHE A 15 -2.12 -0.68 0.59
N LEU A 16 -1.52 -1.39 1.55
CA LEU A 16 -1.49 -2.86 1.55
C LEU A 16 -2.90 -3.44 1.62
N GLY A 17 -3.74 -2.92 2.52
CA GLY A 17 -5.14 -3.32 2.64
C GLY A 17 -5.95 -3.02 1.38
N ALA A 18 -5.72 -1.86 0.74
CA ALA A 18 -6.36 -1.49 -0.50
C ALA A 18 -5.97 -2.42 -1.66
N GLY A 19 -4.70 -2.80 -1.78
CA GLY A 19 -4.25 -3.77 -2.77
C GLY A 19 -4.94 -5.13 -2.61
N LEU A 20 -4.97 -5.65 -1.38
CA LEU A 20 -5.69 -6.89 -1.05
C LEU A 20 -7.19 -6.80 -1.36
N TYR A 21 -7.83 -5.67 -1.05
CA TYR A 21 -9.24 -5.45 -1.36
C TYR A 21 -9.49 -5.48 -2.87
N VAL A 22 -8.64 -4.84 -3.68
CA VAL A 22 -8.74 -4.86 -5.15
C VAL A 22 -8.58 -6.27 -5.71
N GLY A 23 -7.61 -7.04 -5.20
CA GLY A 23 -7.41 -8.45 -5.57
C GLY A 23 -8.59 -9.34 -5.18
N CYS A 24 -9.14 -9.16 -3.97
CA CYS A 24 -10.27 -9.96 -3.47
C CYS A 24 -11.61 -9.63 -4.14
N VAL A 25 -11.90 -8.34 -4.38
CA VAL A 25 -13.21 -7.90 -4.88
C VAL A 25 -13.30 -7.96 -6.40
N LYS A 26 -12.16 -8.12 -7.10
CA LYS A 26 -12.04 -8.21 -8.57
C LYS A 26 -13.04 -7.26 -9.26
N PRO A 27 -12.79 -5.94 -9.24
CA PRO A 27 -13.74 -4.95 -9.70
C PRO A 27 -14.33 -5.32 -11.08
N TYR A 28 -15.67 -5.46 -11.12
CA TYR A 28 -16.41 -5.79 -12.34
C TYR A 28 -16.03 -4.81 -13.46
N GLY A 29 -15.47 -5.33 -14.55
CA GLY A 29 -15.09 -4.55 -15.74
C GLY A 29 -13.58 -4.38 -15.97
N LEU A 30 -12.71 -4.81 -15.05
CA LEU A 30 -11.26 -4.87 -15.30
C LEU A 30 -10.84 -6.25 -15.80
N SER A 31 -9.92 -6.29 -16.78
CA SER A 31 -9.26 -7.53 -17.19
C SER A 31 -8.41 -8.09 -16.04
N GLU A 32 -8.23 -9.41 -15.99
CA GLU A 32 -7.48 -10.06 -14.90
C GLU A 32 -6.06 -9.49 -14.75
N GLY A 33 -5.40 -9.20 -15.87
CA GLY A 33 -4.08 -8.56 -15.87
C GLY A 33 -4.08 -7.14 -15.30
N ALA A 34 -5.14 -6.36 -15.56
CA ALA A 34 -5.25 -5.00 -15.03
C ALA A 34 -5.55 -5.00 -13.51
N ALA A 35 -6.41 -5.91 -13.04
CA ALA A 35 -6.69 -6.08 -11.62
C ALA A 35 -5.43 -6.54 -10.85
N MET A 36 -4.71 -7.52 -11.40
CA MET A 36 -3.46 -8.02 -10.82
C MET A 36 -2.36 -6.94 -10.83
N GLY A 37 -2.26 -6.14 -11.91
CA GLY A 37 -1.35 -5.00 -11.97
C GLY A 37 -1.64 -3.94 -10.90
N ALA A 38 -2.93 -3.64 -10.67
CA ALA A 38 -3.35 -2.68 -9.65
C ALA A 38 -3.10 -3.19 -8.22
N GLU A 39 -3.34 -4.48 -7.96
CA GLU A 39 -3.02 -5.14 -6.70
C GLU A 39 -1.51 -5.05 -6.42
N VAL A 40 -0.67 -5.51 -7.35
CA VAL A 40 0.79 -5.52 -7.20
C VAL A 40 1.34 -4.11 -7.05
N ALA A 41 0.84 -3.13 -7.80
CA ALA A 41 1.26 -1.73 -7.67
C ALA A 41 0.91 -1.16 -6.30
N SER A 42 -0.31 -1.41 -5.81
CA SER A 42 -0.76 -0.95 -4.49
C SER A 42 0.05 -1.58 -3.36
N LEU A 43 0.35 -2.88 -3.47
CA LEU A 43 1.22 -3.59 -2.53
C LEU A 43 2.63 -3.02 -2.51
N ALA A 44 3.25 -2.83 -3.69
CA ALA A 44 4.60 -2.30 -3.80
C ALA A 44 4.70 -0.89 -3.20
N ILE A 45 3.75 0.00 -3.51
CA ILE A 45 3.71 1.37 -2.96
C ILE A 45 3.52 1.33 -1.44
N GLY A 46 2.59 0.50 -0.94
CA GLY A 46 2.33 0.36 0.50
C GLY A 46 3.58 -0.05 1.29
N ILE A 47 4.34 -1.03 0.78
CA ILE A 47 5.62 -1.44 1.37
C ILE A 47 6.61 -0.28 1.41
N LEU A 48 6.75 0.44 0.30
CA LEU A 48 7.72 1.53 0.16
C LEU A 48 7.43 2.66 1.16
N ILE A 49 6.17 3.10 1.26
CA ILE A 49 5.75 4.14 2.19
C ILE A 49 5.93 3.69 3.64
N PHE A 50 5.60 2.44 3.96
CA PHE A 50 5.80 1.88 5.30
C PHE A 50 7.26 1.93 5.75
N PHE A 51 8.19 1.49 4.90
CA PHE A 51 9.62 1.50 5.22
C PHE A 51 10.22 2.91 5.26
N ILE A 52 9.73 3.84 4.45
CA ILE A 52 10.10 5.26 4.56
C ILE A 52 9.66 5.81 5.92
N GLY A 53 8.42 5.55 6.33
CA GLY A 53 7.91 5.92 7.65
C GLY A 53 8.80 5.41 8.79
N ARG A 54 9.17 4.12 8.74
CA ARG A 54 10.14 3.52 9.68
C ARG A 54 11.50 4.19 9.70
N THR A 55 11.99 4.61 8.54
CA THR A 55 13.31 5.25 8.42
C THR A 55 13.29 6.66 9.01
N ILE A 56 12.18 7.38 8.82
CA ILE A 56 11.97 8.72 9.38
C ILE A 56 11.76 8.66 10.90
N GLU A 57 11.07 7.64 11.42
CA GLU A 57 10.88 7.49 12.88
C GLU A 57 12.19 7.23 13.62
N LYS A 58 13.09 6.45 13.00
CA LYS A 58 14.40 6.10 13.58
C LYS A 58 15.44 7.22 13.51
N ARG A 59 15.16 8.30 12.78
CA ARG A 59 16.01 9.49 12.67
C ARG A 59 15.46 10.63 13.50
#